data_AF-A0A2H3TU21-F1
#
_entry.id   AF-A0A2H3TU21-F1
#
_cell.length_a   1.000
_cell.length_b   1.000
_cell.length_c   1.000
_cell.angle_alpha   90.00
_cell.angle_beta   90.00
_cell.angle_gamma   90.00
#
_symmetry.space_group_name_H-M   'P 1'
#
loop_
_entity.id
_entity.type
_entity.pdbx_description
1 polymer ?
#
loop_
_entity_poly.entity_id
_entity_poly.type
_entity_poly.pdbx_seq_one_letter_code
_entity_poly.pdbx_strand_id
1 'polypeptide(L)' 'MAAFAAAVPAPKGCTPGTYSCTADLKGWQVCNVDRTWVLAGACPPKTACLFNKQNGSPYCVPPGFHF' A
#
# COMPACT_ATOMS: atom_id res chain seq x y z
N MET A 1 0.93 35.94 -18.37
CA MET A 1 1.89 35.54 -17.31
C MET A 1 1.81 34.03 -17.18
N ALA A 2 2.90 33.29 -17.45
CA ALA A 2 2.94 31.84 -17.29
C ALA A 2 3.58 31.50 -15.95
N ALA A 3 2.87 30.79 -15.08
CA ALA A 3 3.42 30.28 -13.83
C ALA A 3 4.07 28.93 -14.10
N PHE A 4 5.39 28.83 -13.88
CA PHE A 4 6.10 27.56 -13.88
C PHE A 4 5.87 26.89 -12.53
N ALA A 5 5.08 25.82 -12.50
CA ALA A 5 5.00 24.97 -11.33
C ALA A 5 6.35 24.25 -11.14
N ALA A 6 7.09 24.63 -10.09
CA ALA A 6 8.30 23.91 -9.71
C ALA A 6 7.91 22.47 -9.33
N ALA A 7 8.43 21.48 -10.06
CA ALA A 7 8.25 20.08 -9.71
C ALA A 7 8.98 19.82 -8.40
N VAL A 8 8.25 19.70 -7.30
CA VAL A 8 8.81 19.23 -6.03
C VAL A 8 9.28 17.78 -6.23
N PRO A 9 10.53 17.42 -5.87
CA PRO A 9 10.94 16.04 -5.93
C PRO A 9 10.01 15.21 -5.07
N ALA A 10 9.39 14.17 -5.65
CA ALA A 10 8.61 13.22 -4.86
C ALA A 10 9.52 12.67 -3.76
N PRO A 11 9.08 12.64 -2.49
CA PRO A 11 9.86 12.04 -1.42
C PRO A 11 10.25 10.60 -1.81
N LYS A 12 11.52 10.26 -1.64
CA LYS A 12 11.99 8.88 -1.85
C LYS A 12 11.33 7.97 -0.81
N GLY A 13 10.78 6.84 -1.27
CA GLY A 13 10.11 5.86 -0.42
C GLY A 13 8.58 6.01 -0.42
N CYS A 14 7.93 5.42 0.59
CA CYS A 14 6.48 5.44 0.72
C CYS A 14 6.00 6.65 1.54
N THR A 15 4.69 6.93 1.49
CA THR A 15 4.05 7.96 2.30
C THR A 15 3.71 7.37 3.68
N PRO A 16 4.24 7.91 4.80
CA PRO A 16 3.96 7.38 6.13
C PRO A 16 2.45 7.26 6.42
N GLY A 17 2.06 6.18 7.08
CA GLY A 17 0.65 5.89 7.40
C GLY A 17 -0.16 5.34 6.22
N THR A 18 0.44 5.14 5.05
CA THR A 18 -0.18 4.38 3.97
C THR A 18 0.05 2.88 4.12
N TYR A 19 -0.80 2.11 3.47
CA TYR A 19 -0.78 0.67 3.46
C TYR A 19 -0.58 0.15 2.04
N SER A 20 -0.05 -1.05 1.91
CA SER A 20 0.05 -1.76 0.62
C SER A 20 -0.04 -3.25 0.85
N CYS A 21 -0.41 -3.98 -0.19
CA CYS A 21 -0.11 -5.41 -0.25
C CYS A 21 1.40 -5.60 -0.45
N THR A 22 1.90 -6.70 0.10
CA THR A 22 3.23 -7.25 -0.22
C THR A 22 3.29 -7.68 -1.69
N ALA A 23 4.49 -7.74 -2.27
CA ALA A 23 4.67 -8.05 -3.70
C ALA A 23 4.20 -9.46 -4.07
N ASP A 24 4.26 -10.42 -3.15
CA ASP A 24 3.79 -11.79 -3.31
C ASP A 24 2.29 -11.96 -2.97
N LEU A 25 1.62 -10.87 -2.58
CA LEU A 25 0.23 -10.83 -2.14
C LEU A 25 -0.07 -11.75 -0.93
N LYS A 26 0.96 -12.18 -0.18
CA LYS A 26 0.82 -13.07 0.98
C LYS A 26 0.66 -12.33 2.30
N GLY A 27 0.62 -11.01 2.26
CA GLY A 27 0.44 -10.17 3.42
C GLY A 27 0.29 -8.71 3.05
N TRP A 28 0.30 -7.86 4.06
CA TRP A 28 0.19 -6.43 3.93
C TRP A 28 1.26 -5.74 4.77
N GLN A 29 1.59 -4.52 4.35
CA GLN A 29 2.67 -3.72 4.90
C GLN A 29 2.18 -2.31 5.15
N VAL A 30 2.75 -1.67 6.17
CA VAL A 30 2.52 -0.28 6.53
C VAL A 30 3.78 0.52 6.21
N CYS A 31 3.58 1.73 5.71
CA CYS A 31 4.68 2.67 5.55
C CYS A 31 4.95 3.33 6.90
N ASN A 32 6.14 3.09 7.46
CA ASN A 32 6.55 3.72 8.70
C ASN A 32 7.00 5.18 8.48
N VAL A 33 7.32 5.88 9.58
CA VAL A 33 7.77 7.29 9.56
C VAL A 33 9.10 7.49 8.82
N ASP A 34 9.92 6.44 8.73
CA ASP A 34 11.19 6.42 7.98
C ASP A 34 10.97 6.25 6.46
N ARG A 35 9.71 6.24 5.99
CA ARG A 35 9.32 6.04 4.59
C ARG A 35 9.72 4.67 4.04
N THR A 36 9.80 3.67 4.93
CA THR A 36 10.09 2.29 4.58
C THR A 36 8.85 1.41 4.79
N TRP A 37 8.70 0.42 3.92
CA TRP A 37 7.64 -0.57 4.06
C TRP A 37 8.03 -1.59 5.11
N VAL A 38 7.18 -1.75 6.12
CA VAL A 38 7.34 -2.74 7.17
C VAL A 38 6.18 -3.72 7.09
N LEU A 39 6.49 -5.01 7.09
CA LEU A 39 5.47 -6.07 7.11
C LEU A 39 4.62 -5.92 8.37
N ALA A 40 3.31 -5.77 8.19
CA ALA A 40 2.37 -5.55 9.28
C ALA A 40 1.49 -6.78 9.55
N GLY A 41 1.29 -7.65 8.55
CA GLY A 41 0.65 -8.93 8.77
C GLY A 41 0.73 -9.87 7.56
N ALA A 42 0.67 -11.17 7.83
CA ALA A 42 0.54 -12.21 6.82
C ALA A 42 -0.92 -12.59 6.63
N CYS A 43 -1.30 -12.91 5.39
CA CYS A 43 -2.61 -13.42 5.04
C CYS A 43 -2.71 -14.92 5.38
N PRO A 44 -3.85 -15.38 5.93
CA PRO A 44 -4.08 -16.80 6.17
C PRO A 44 -3.93 -17.66 4.92
N PRO A 45 -3.65 -18.97 5.06
CA PRO A 45 -3.65 -19.89 3.94
C PRO A 45 -4.93 -19.79 3.10
N LYS A 46 -4.81 -19.98 1.79
CA LYS A 46 -5.92 -19.88 0.81
C LYS A 46 -6.57 -18.50 0.70
N THR A 47 -5.94 -17.44 1.22
CA THR A 47 -6.34 -16.04 0.97
C THR A 47 -5.21 -15.29 0.26
N ALA A 48 -5.53 -14.14 -0.32
CA ALA A 48 -4.56 -13.23 -0.92
C ALA A 48 -4.87 -11.79 -0.50
N CYS A 49 -3.84 -10.96 -0.44
CA CYS A 49 -4.01 -9.54 -0.18
C CYS A 49 -4.62 -8.84 -1.41
N LEU A 50 -5.71 -8.10 -1.19
CA LEU A 50 -6.30 -7.20 -2.17
C LEU A 50 -6.44 -5.80 -1.56
N PHE A 51 -6.06 -4.79 -2.31
CA PHE A 51 -6.11 -3.40 -1.84
C PHE A 51 -7.43 -2.72 -2.23
N ASN A 52 -8.20 -2.28 -1.23
CA ASN A 52 -9.40 -1.50 -1.46
C ASN A 52 -9.03 -0.03 -1.68
N LYS A 53 -9.19 0.44 -2.93
CA LYS A 53 -8.88 1.83 -3.29
C LYS A 53 -9.86 2.85 -2.71
N GLN A 54 -11.08 2.44 -2.34
CA GLN A 54 -12.09 3.35 -1.79
C GLN A 54 -11.73 3.81 -0.38
N ASN A 55 -11.13 2.94 0.43
CA ASN A 55 -10.75 3.26 1.80
C ASN A 55 -9.25 3.21 2.08
N GLY A 56 -8.43 2.93 1.05
CA GLY A 56 -6.97 2.92 1.14
C GLY A 56 -6.39 1.79 2.01
N SER A 57 -7.12 0.68 2.17
CA SER A 57 -6.73 -0.41 3.07
C SER A 57 -6.60 -1.78 2.38
N PRO A 58 -5.60 -2.59 2.74
CA PRO A 58 -5.45 -3.96 2.28
C PRO A 58 -6.31 -4.94 3.10
N TYR A 59 -6.82 -5.98 2.44
CA TYR A 59 -7.57 -7.05 3.07
C TYR A 59 -7.11 -8.41 2.57
N CYS A 60 -7.10 -9.41 3.46
CA CYS A 60 -6.91 -10.80 3.06
C CYS A 60 -8.26 -11.37 2.67
N VAL A 61 -8.43 -11.68 1.39
CA VAL A 61 -9.71 -12.09 0.81
C VAL A 61 -9.59 -13.47 0.15
N PRO A 62 -10.69 -14.24 0.06
CA PRO A 62 -10.69 -15.52 -0.66
C PRO A 62 -10.52 -15.31 -2.18
N PRO A 63 -10.15 -16.36 -2.92
CA PRO A 63 -10.04 -16.31 -4.38
C PRO A 63 -11.37 -15.89 -5.03
N GLY A 64 -11.30 -15.01 -6.04
CA GLY A 64 -12.47 -14.52 -6.77
C GLY A 64 -13.20 -13.34 -6.12
N PHE A 65 -12.79 -12.91 -4.92
CA PHE A 65 -13.31 -11.70 -4.29
C PHE A 65 -12.91 -10.43 -5.06
N HIS A 66 -13.82 -9.46 -5.11
CA HIS A 66 -13.63 -8.13 -5.70
C HIS A 66 -14.32 -7.08 -4.83
N PHE A 67 -13.74 -5.88 -4.79
CA PHE A 67 -14.30 -4.72 -4.08
C PHE A 67 -15.31 -3.97 -4.94
#